data_AF-A0A964MFJ1-F1
#
_entry.id   AF-A0A964MFJ1-F1
#
_cell.length_a   1.000
_cell.length_b   1.000
_cell.length_c   1.000
_cell.angle_alpha   90.00
_cell.angle_beta   90.00
_cell.angle_gamma   90.00
#
_symmetry.space_group_name_H-M   'P 1'
#
loop_
_entity.id
_entity.type
_entity.pdbx_description
1 polymer ?
#
loop_
_entity_poly.entity_id
_entity_poly.type
_entity_poly.pdbx_seq_one_letter_code
_entity_poly.pdbx_strand_id
1 'polypeptide(L)'
;MKAQGRGVAKEATWLELAVAPAWRLDQTEIQVHPMQGQERPCFALTLEERWLCGSDNALSVFQSFNAAQRFLEMLRVSHFGLGSSRAVEEDRSENFQCFCLGSHGLTPCEDCNAGRRRREKANSAVFDYWGGDSD
;
A
#
# COMPACT_ATOMS: atom_id res chain seq x y z
N MET A 1 -11.10 -15.00 30.65
CA MET A 1 -10.31 -14.88 29.41
C MET A 1 -10.78 -13.62 28.69
N LYS A 2 -9.95 -12.58 28.60
CA LYS A 2 -10.37 -11.28 28.09
C LYS A 2 -10.57 -11.34 26.57
N ALA A 3 -11.77 -10.96 26.12
CA ALA A 3 -12.05 -10.63 24.75
C ALA A 3 -11.12 -9.50 24.31
N GLN A 4 -10.17 -9.78 23.43
CA GLN A 4 -9.50 -8.75 22.65
C GLN A 4 -10.41 -8.48 21.47
N GLY A 5 -11.26 -7.45 21.61
CA GLY A 5 -11.86 -6.82 20.46
C GLY A 5 -10.73 -6.46 19.49
N ARG A 6 -10.75 -7.08 18.31
CA ARG A 6 -9.86 -6.76 17.20
C ARG A 6 -10.23 -5.36 16.74
N GLY A 7 -9.74 -4.35 17.47
CA GLY A 7 -9.79 -2.97 17.03
C GLY A 7 -8.99 -2.90 15.75
N VAL A 8 -9.68 -2.71 14.62
CA VAL A 8 -9.05 -2.45 13.33
C VAL A 8 -8.04 -1.32 13.58
N ALA A 9 -6.75 -1.63 13.52
CA ALA A 9 -5.72 -0.62 13.71
C ALA A 9 -5.98 0.49 12.70
N LYS A 10 -6.30 1.70 13.19
CA LYS A 10 -6.62 2.85 12.33
C LYS A 10 -5.48 3.01 11.33
N GLU A 11 -5.78 2.91 10.05
CA GLU A 11 -4.78 3.05 9.00
C GLU A 11 -4.15 4.44 9.04
N ALA A 12 -2.89 4.55 8.64
CA ALA A 12 -2.28 5.85 8.44
C ALA A 12 -2.69 6.35 7.07
N THR A 13 -3.21 7.57 6.97
CA THR A 13 -3.58 8.14 5.67
C THR A 13 -2.51 9.07 5.17
N TRP A 14 -2.38 9.19 3.85
CA TRP A 14 -1.48 10.18 3.26
C TRP A 14 -1.84 11.61 3.70
N LEU A 15 -3.13 11.89 3.93
CA LEU A 15 -3.59 13.18 4.43
C LEU A 15 -3.07 13.45 5.85
N GLU A 16 -3.07 12.44 6.74
CA GLU A 16 -2.47 12.56 8.08
C GLU A 16 -1.00 13.00 7.99
N LEU A 17 -0.26 12.48 7.01
CA LEU A 17 1.15 12.85 6.80
C LEU A 17 1.29 14.25 6.18
N ALA A 18 0.47 14.58 5.19
CA ALA A 18 0.57 15.85 4.46
C ALA A 18 0.19 17.08 5.29
N VAL A 19 -0.70 16.92 6.26
CA VAL A 19 -1.11 18.01 7.17
C VAL A 19 -0.36 17.99 8.49
N ALA A 20 0.50 16.99 8.74
CA ALA A 20 1.28 16.92 9.95
C ALA A 20 2.29 18.07 10.01
N PRO A 21 2.39 18.78 11.14
CA PRO A 21 3.43 19.80 11.30
C PRO A 21 4.81 19.12 11.32
N ALA A 22 5.83 19.82 10.80
CA ALA A 22 7.18 19.27 10.64
C ALA A 22 7.76 18.64 11.92
N TRP A 23 7.57 19.27 13.09
CA TRP A 23 8.03 18.74 14.37
C TRP A 23 7.41 17.38 14.73
N ARG A 24 6.20 17.09 14.22
CA ARG A 24 5.54 15.80 14.41
C ARG A 24 6.15 14.76 13.48
N LEU A 25 6.40 15.12 12.22
CA LEU A 25 7.04 14.24 11.24
C LEU A 25 8.43 13.79 11.71
N ASP A 26 9.19 14.68 12.36
CA ASP A 26 10.51 14.34 12.95
C ASP A 26 10.42 13.32 14.10
N GLN A 27 9.28 13.27 14.79
CA GLN A 27 9.03 12.34 15.89
C GLN A 27 8.33 11.06 15.43
N THR A 28 7.90 11.00 14.16
CA THR A 28 7.13 9.87 13.67
C THR A 28 8.03 8.81 13.07
N GLU A 29 7.85 7.57 13.50
CA GLU A 29 8.58 6.44 12.93
C GLU A 29 8.00 6.10 11.56
N ILE A 30 8.75 6.43 10.50
CA ILE A 30 8.41 6.10 9.13
C ILE A 30 9.36 5.02 8.64
N GLN A 31 8.81 3.90 8.15
CA GLN A 31 9.61 2.81 7.61
C GLN A 31 9.19 2.45 6.19
N VAL A 32 10.18 2.23 5.31
CA VAL A 32 10.00 1.76 3.94
C VAL A 32 10.24 0.26 3.91
N HIS A 33 9.22 -0.52 3.54
CA HIS A 33 9.28 -1.98 3.52
C HIS A 33 9.26 -2.52 2.09
N PRO A 34 10.19 -3.43 1.73
CA PRO A 34 10.06 -4.18 0.49
C PRO A 34 8.93 -5.20 0.58
N MET A 35 8.06 -5.20 -0.42
CA MET A 35 6.91 -6.09 -0.55
C MET A 35 7.33 -7.48 -0.99
N GLN A 36 6.87 -8.51 -0.29
CA GLN A 36 6.98 -9.91 -0.72
C GLN A 36 5.77 -10.35 -1.55
N GLY A 37 5.98 -11.27 -2.48
CA GLY A 37 4.90 -11.95 -3.21
C GLY A 37 4.38 -11.22 -4.46
N GLN A 38 5.03 -10.14 -4.91
CA GLN A 38 4.71 -9.46 -6.16
C GLN A 38 5.71 -9.87 -7.26
N GLU A 39 5.26 -9.96 -8.52
CA GLU A 39 6.13 -10.23 -9.69
C GLU A 39 7.25 -9.18 -9.84
N ARG A 40 7.04 -7.97 -9.31
CA ARG A 40 8.02 -6.89 -9.28
C ARG A 40 8.23 -6.38 -7.86
N PRO A 41 9.48 -6.08 -7.45
CA PRO A 41 9.76 -5.58 -6.12
C PRO A 41 9.14 -4.19 -5.95
N CYS A 42 8.04 -4.11 -5.20
CA CYS A 42 7.44 -2.85 -4.79
C CYS A 42 7.80 -2.55 -3.34
N PHE A 43 7.62 -1.30 -2.92
CA PHE A 43 7.87 -0.83 -1.58
C PHE A 43 6.60 -0.23 -1.00
N ALA A 44 6.33 -0.48 0.27
CA ALA A 44 5.21 0.11 1.00
C ALA A 44 5.74 0.89 2.21
N LEU A 45 4.94 1.85 2.69
CA LEU A 45 5.31 2.68 3.83
C LEU A 45 4.50 2.27 5.05
N THR A 46 5.14 2.29 6.22
CA THR A 46 4.44 2.32 7.50
C THR A 46 4.73 3.61 8.24
N LEU A 47 3.73 4.04 9.02
CA LEU A 47 3.76 5.18 9.93
C LEU A 47 3.38 4.66 11.31
N GLU A 48 4.32 4.66 12.25
CA GLU A 48 4.11 4.09 13.60
C GLU A 48 3.55 2.65 13.52
N GLU A 49 4.17 1.81 12.69
CA GLU A 49 3.75 0.43 12.38
C GLU A 49 2.42 0.26 11.62
N ARG A 50 1.75 1.36 11.24
CA ARG A 50 0.49 1.35 10.50
C ARG A 50 0.78 1.55 9.01
N TRP A 51 0.25 0.68 8.16
CA TRP A 51 0.40 0.84 6.71
C TRP A 51 -0.18 2.16 6.22
N LEU A 52 0.53 2.80 5.29
CA LEU A 52 0.11 4.05 4.67
C LEU A 52 -0.86 3.79 3.53
N CYS A 53 -2.07 4.30 3.66
CA CYS A 53 -3.13 4.18 2.67
C CYS A 53 -3.47 5.54 2.03
N GLY A 54 -3.94 5.47 0.79
CA GLY A 54 -4.56 6.57 0.08
C GLY A 54 -5.94 6.91 0.64
N SER A 55 -6.61 7.89 0.02
CA SER A 55 -7.93 8.38 0.45
C SER A 55 -9.05 7.36 0.29
N ASP A 56 -8.86 6.35 -0.55
CA ASP A 56 -9.79 5.26 -0.86
C ASP A 56 -9.49 3.97 -0.06
N ASN A 57 -8.70 4.09 1.01
CA ASN A 57 -8.24 2.95 1.82
C ASN A 57 -7.36 1.97 1.03
N ALA A 58 -6.85 2.37 -0.14
CA ALA A 58 -5.89 1.57 -0.91
C ALA A 58 -4.48 1.75 -0.37
N LEU A 59 -3.75 0.65 -0.21
CA LEU A 59 -2.35 0.69 0.22
C LEU A 59 -1.50 1.45 -0.79
N SER A 60 -0.76 2.46 -0.33
CA SER A 60 0.19 3.18 -1.18
C SER A 60 1.47 2.37 -1.35
N VAL A 61 1.73 1.92 -2.57
CA VAL A 61 2.95 1.17 -2.92
C VAL A 61 3.76 1.93 -3.97
N PHE A 62 5.05 1.67 -4.01
CA PHE A 62 6.02 2.37 -4.83
C PHE A 62 6.84 1.36 -5.62
N GLN A 63 7.02 1.60 -6.92
CA GLN A 63 7.77 0.71 -7.80
C GLN A 63 9.25 0.57 -7.40
N SER A 64 9.81 1.56 -6.71
CA SER A 64 11.19 1.55 -6.25
C SER A 64 11.33 2.29 -4.93
N PHE A 65 12.44 2.02 -4.24
CA PHE A 65 12.82 2.79 -3.05
C PHE A 65 12.95 4.28 -3.37
N ASN A 66 13.51 4.64 -4.53
CA ASN A 66 13.62 6.04 -4.96
C ASN A 66 12.26 6.72 -5.14
N ALA A 67 11.25 5.99 -5.62
CA ALA A 67 9.89 6.52 -5.71
C ALA A 67 9.29 6.77 -4.30
N ALA A 68 9.50 5.83 -3.37
CA ALA A 68 9.09 6.01 -1.97
C ALA A 68 9.83 7.18 -1.30
N GLN A 69 11.13 7.33 -1.54
CA GLN A 69 11.90 8.46 -1.02
C GLN A 69 11.38 9.79 -1.59
N ARG A 70 11.14 9.87 -2.89
CA ARG A 70 10.60 11.09 -3.54
C ARG A 70 9.25 11.50 -2.96
N PHE A 71 8.43 10.53 -2.57
CA PHE A 71 7.17 10.77 -1.89
C PHE A 71 7.38 11.46 -0.53
N LEU A 72 8.29 10.91 0.27
CA LEU A 72 8.64 11.45 1.59
C LEU A 72 9.26 12.86 1.49
N GLU A 73 10.11 13.09 0.48
CA GLU A 73 10.67 14.40 0.19
C GLU A 73 9.59 15.45 -0.13
N MET A 74 8.55 15.10 -0.90
CA MET A 74 7.43 16.00 -1.18
C MET A 74 6.66 16.37 0.09
N LEU A 75 6.61 15.46 1.06
CA LEU A 75 5.97 15.66 2.36
C LEU A 75 6.91 16.28 3.39
N ARG A 76 8.13 16.65 2.97
CA ARG A 76 9.18 17.24 3.81
C ARG A 76 9.57 16.34 4.99
N VAL A 77 9.45 15.02 4.81
CA VAL A 77 9.95 14.02 5.73
C VAL A 77 11.43 13.79 5.43
N SER A 78 12.30 14.17 6.37
CA SER A 78 13.75 13.98 6.29
C SER A 78 14.25 12.71 6.96
N HIS A 79 13.46 12.14 7.88
CA HIS A 79 13.84 10.98 8.68
C HIS A 79 12.92 9.80 8.38
N PHE A 80 13.50 8.73 7.84
CA PHE A 80 12.81 7.46 7.63
C PHE A 80 13.82 6.30 7.65
N GLY A 81 13.34 5.14 8.07
CA GLY A 81 14.11 3.90 8.12
C GLY A 81 13.78 2.99 6.94
N LEU A 82 14.69 2.06 6.65
CA LEU A 82 14.43 0.92 5.77
C LEU A 82 14.00 -0.24 6.67
N GLY A 83 12.72 -0.60 6.60
CA GLY A 83 12.16 -1.68 7.39
C GLY A 83 12.41 -3.05 6.75
N SER A 84 12.33 -4.10 7.55
CA SER A 84 12.36 -5.48 7.05
C SER A 84 11.20 -5.74 6.09
N SER A 85 11.40 -6.69 5.18
CA SER A 85 10.31 -7.14 4.33
C SER A 85 9.16 -7.69 5.19
N ARG A 86 7.97 -7.16 4.99
CA ARG A 86 6.79 -7.45 5.80
C ARG A 86 5.67 -7.90 4.88
N ALA A 87 4.99 -8.98 5.27
CA ALA A 87 3.77 -9.39 4.58
C ALA A 87 2.70 -8.31 4.80
N VAL A 88 2.11 -7.85 3.70
CA VAL A 88 0.88 -7.07 3.76
C VAL A 88 -0.26 -8.05 4.00
N GLU A 89 -1.20 -7.69 4.87
CA GLU A 89 -2.38 -8.53 5.11
C GLU A 89 -3.10 -8.82 3.78
N GLU A 90 -3.61 -10.03 3.64
CA GLU A 90 -4.14 -10.55 2.37
C GLU A 90 -5.21 -9.62 1.75
N ASP A 91 -6.10 -9.05 2.58
CA ASP A 91 -7.11 -8.07 2.19
C ASP A 91 -6.52 -6.78 1.58
N ARG A 92 -5.34 -6.35 2.04
CA ARG A 92 -4.64 -5.15 1.54
C ARG A 92 -3.75 -5.45 0.35
N SER A 93 -3.40 -6.71 0.12
CA SER A 93 -2.66 -7.13 -1.07
C SER A 93 -3.47 -6.95 -2.36
N GLU A 94 -4.79 -6.85 -2.25
CA GLU A 94 -5.72 -6.73 -3.38
C GLU A 94 -6.13 -5.28 -3.64
N ASN A 95 -6.13 -4.43 -2.60
CA ASN A 95 -6.47 -3.01 -2.71
C ASN A 95 -5.21 -2.13 -2.52
N PHE A 96 -4.39 -1.99 -3.57
CA PHE A 96 -3.24 -1.08 -3.57
C PHE A 96 -3.23 -0.13 -4.77
N GLN A 97 -2.54 0.99 -4.59
CA GLN A 97 -2.23 1.97 -5.63
C GLN A 97 -0.71 2.08 -5.77
N CYS A 98 -0.18 1.67 -6.93
CA CYS A 98 1.25 1.74 -7.21
C CYS A 98 1.63 3.08 -7.85
N PHE A 99 2.70 3.68 -7.33
CA PHE A 99 3.33 4.88 -7.84
C PHE A 99 4.74 4.57 -8.38
N CYS A 100 5.07 5.14 -9.54
CA CYS A 100 6.39 5.10 -10.13
C CYS A 100 6.96 6.52 -10.22
N LEU A 101 8.28 6.60 -10.36
CA LEU A 101 8.97 7.86 -10.61
C LEU A 101 8.98 8.13 -12.11
N GLY A 102 8.24 9.13 -12.55
CA GLY A 102 8.22 9.63 -13.92
C GLY A 102 9.07 10.89 -14.10
N SER A 103 9.03 11.45 -15.31
CA SER A 103 9.81 12.63 -15.73
C SER A 103 9.52 13.89 -14.89
N HIS A 104 8.32 13.97 -14.31
CA HIS A 104 7.82 15.15 -13.58
C HIS A 104 7.54 14.86 -12.11
N GLY A 105 8.01 13.74 -11.56
CA GLY A 105 7.74 13.34 -10.18
C GLY A 105 6.98 12.02 -10.10
N LEU A 106 6.18 11.83 -9.04
CA LEU A 106 5.45 10.59 -8.84
C LEU A 106 4.17 10.53 -9.66
N THR A 107 4.01 9.42 -10.37
CA THR A 107 2.84 9.14 -11.19
C THR A 107 2.28 7.76 -10.87
N PRO A 108 0.98 7.51 -11.05
CA PRO A 108 0.43 6.17 -10.96
C PRO A 108 1.10 5.23 -11.97
N CYS A 109 1.47 4.04 -11.54
CA CYS A 109 2.11 3.04 -12.40
C CYS A 109 1.04 2.22 -13.12
N GLU A 110 0.87 2.40 -14.44
CA GLU A 110 -0.13 1.68 -15.21
C GLU A 110 0.13 0.16 -15.26
N ASP A 111 1.40 -0.25 -15.39
CA ASP A 111 1.80 -1.66 -15.46
C ASP A 111 1.54 -2.41 -14.14
N CYS A 112 1.89 -1.80 -13.01
CA CYS A 112 1.69 -2.40 -11.69
C CYS A 112 0.20 -2.40 -11.28
N ASN A 113 -0.54 -1.35 -11.64
CA ASN A 113 -1.99 -1.27 -11.37
C ASN A 113 -2.81 -2.19 -12.30
N ALA A 114 -2.25 -2.63 -13.44
CA ALA A 114 -2.89 -3.63 -14.30
C ALA A 114 -2.98 -5.02 -13.64
N GLY A 115 -2.05 -5.36 -12.74
CA GLY A 115 -2.08 -6.58 -11.95
C GLY A 115 -3.33 -6.68 -11.07
N ARG A 116 -3.78 -5.54 -10.49
CA ARG A 116 -5.03 -5.39 -9.72
C ARG A 116 -6.25 -5.83 -10.53
N ARG A 117 -6.39 -5.30 -11.76
CA ARG A 117 -7.51 -5.61 -12.66
C ARG A 117 -7.47 -7.05 -13.20
N ARG A 118 -6.29 -7.66 -13.34
CA ARG A 118 -6.18 -9.06 -13.80
C ARG A 118 -6.66 -10.06 -12.76
N ARG A 119 -6.36 -9.85 -11.47
CA ARG A 119 -6.80 -10.76 -10.41
C ARG A 119 -8.30 -10.65 -10.13
N GLU A 120 -8.89 -9.46 -10.24
CA GLU A 120 -10.34 -9.24 -10.21
C GLU A 120 -11.08 -10.07 -11.28
N LYS A 121 -10.53 -10.13 -12.51
CA LYS A 121 -11.07 -11.00 -13.57
C LYS A 121 -10.80 -12.49 -13.33
N ALA A 122 -9.72 -12.84 -12.65
CA ALA A 122 -9.41 -14.24 -12.32
C ALA A 122 -10.27 -14.79 -11.16
N ASN A 123 -10.67 -13.94 -10.20
CA ASN A 123 -11.61 -14.31 -9.12
C ASN A 123 -13.08 -14.21 -9.53
N SER A 124 -13.41 -13.45 -10.59
CA SER A 124 -14.74 -13.50 -11.22
C SER A 124 -14.93 -14.70 -12.17
N ALA A 125 -13.97 -15.63 -12.25
CA ALA A 125 -14.08 -16.86 -13.04
C ALA A 125 -14.39 -18.11 -12.20
N VAL A 126 -14.69 -17.95 -10.90
CA VAL A 126 -15.16 -19.02 -10.00
C VAL A 126 -16.64 -18.81 -9.66
N PHE A 127 -17.48 -18.52 -10.65
CA PHE A 127 -18.94 -18.53 -10.47
C PHE A 127 -19.70 -18.77 -11.78
N ASP A 128 -19.20 -19.64 -12.66
CA ASP A 128 -19.89 -20.04 -13.91
C ASP A 128 -19.86 -21.57 -14.12
N TYR A 129 -20.07 -22.36 -13.05
CA TYR A 129 -20.10 -23.83 -13.14
C TYR A 129 -21.31 -24.49 -12.47
N TRP A 130 -22.49 -23.85 -12.49
CA TRP A 130 -23.75 -24.52 -12.18
C TRP A 130 -24.88 -24.08 -13.13
N GLY A 131 -24.68 -24.33 -14.42
CA GLY A 131 -25.79 -24.45 -15.38
C GLY A 131 -26.25 -25.91 -15.37
N GLY A 132 -27.25 -26.23 -14.58
CA GLY A 132 -27.84 -27.56 -14.50
C GLY A 132 -28.48 -27.95 -15.83
N ASP A 133 -28.06 -29.09 -16.36
CA ASP A 133 -28.77 -29.83 -17.40
C ASP A 133 -30.00 -30.47 -16.72
N SER A 134 -31.20 -30.06 -17.14
CA SER A 134 -32.45 -30.76 -16.84
C SER A 134 -32.96 -31.36 -18.14
N ASP A 135 -32.90 -32.68 -18.23
CA ASP A 135 -33.80 -33.52 -19.03
C ASP A 135 -34.73 -34.27 -18.06
#